data_AF-A0A7C5VG09-F1
#
_entry.id   AF-A0A7C5VG09-F1
#
_cell.length_a   1.000
_cell.length_b   1.000
_cell.length_c   1.000
_cell.angle_alpha   90.00
_cell.angle_beta   90.00
_cell.angle_gamma   90.00
#
_symmetry.space_group_name_H-M   'P 1'
#
loop_
_entity.id
_entity.type
_entity.pdbx_description
1 polymer ?
#
loop_
_entity_poly.entity_id
_entity_poly.type
_entity_poly.pdbx_seq_one_letter_code
_entity_poly.pdbx_strand_id
1 'polypeptide(L)' 'SNGVTDVVFRVSPEVIRTYSVNVVKDVIEPLTAKLGGQGGGHAAAARVRVPAAFDEVVSRCLELLGYALGSHVRPIEDQ' A
#
# COMPACT_ATOMS: atom_id res chain seq x y z
N SER A 1 -5.74 21.68 -4.06
CA SER A 1 -5.98 20.85 -5.25
C SER A 1 -6.64 19.56 -4.82
N ASN A 2 -7.83 19.25 -5.32
CA ASN A 2 -8.51 17.96 -5.08
C ASN A 2 -7.81 16.88 -5.93
N GLY A 3 -6.55 16.60 -5.62
CA GLY A 3 -5.69 15.71 -6.39
C GLY A 3 -6.12 14.26 -6.21
N VAL A 4 -6.13 13.52 -7.31
CA VAL A 4 -6.21 12.06 -7.28
C VAL A 4 -4.82 11.52 -7.58
N THR A 5 -4.32 10.64 -6.71
CA THR A 5 -3.04 9.95 -6.89
C THR A 5 -3.29 8.52 -7.35
N ASP A 6 -2.51 8.10 -8.34
CA ASP A 6 -2.58 6.77 -8.95
C ASP A 6 -1.23 6.09 -8.74
N VAL A 7 -1.23 4.93 -8.08
CA VAL A 7 -0.01 4.19 -7.72
C VAL A 7 -0.08 2.79 -8.30
N VAL A 8 1.00 2.37 -8.94
CA VAL A 8 1.18 1.02 -9.46
C VAL A 8 2.30 0.33 -8.71
N PHE A 9 1.99 -0.82 -8.11
CA PHE A 9 2.94 -1.65 -7.41
C PHE A 9 3.37 -2.83 -8.28
N ARG A 10 4.67 -3.11 -8.24
CA ARG A 10 5.28 -4.33 -8.77
C ARG A 10 6.30 -4.83 -7.77
N VAL A 11 6.18 -6.09 -7.39
CA VAL A 11 7.06 -6.72 -6.41
C VAL A 11 7.81 -7.86 -7.09
N SER A 12 9.10 -7.93 -6.82
CA SER A 12 9.92 -9.00 -7.36
C SER A 12 9.53 -10.35 -6.73
N PRO A 13 9.65 -11.47 -7.47
CA PRO A 13 9.40 -12.80 -6.90
C PRO A 13 10.24 -13.11 -5.67
N GLU A 14 11.44 -12.55 -5.55
CA GLU A 14 12.32 -12.71 -4.40
C GLU A 14 11.72 -12.09 -3.14
N VAL A 15 11.21 -10.86 -3.21
CA VAL A 15 10.59 -10.20 -2.04
C VAL A 15 9.37 -10.98 -1.57
N ILE A 16 8.56 -11.52 -2.48
CA ILE A 16 7.40 -12.35 -2.12
C ILE A 16 7.83 -13.63 -1.41
N ARG A 17 8.88 -14.31 -1.91
CA ARG A 17 9.38 -15.54 -1.27
C ARG A 17 9.97 -15.27 0.11
N THR A 18 10.68 -14.16 0.27
CA THR A 18 11.40 -13.85 1.51
C THR A 18 10.46 -13.32 2.59
N TYR A 19 9.55 -12.42 2.23
CA TYR A 19 8.74 -11.68 3.19
C TYR A 19 7.26 -12.07 3.18
N SER A 20 6.82 -12.93 2.25
CA SER A 20 5.42 -13.34 2.09
C SER A 20 4.44 -12.16 1.90
N VAL A 21 4.93 -11.02 1.40
CA VAL A 21 4.14 -9.81 1.17
C VAL A 21 3.07 -10.05 0.10
N ASN A 22 1.86 -9.58 0.39
CA ASN A 22 0.75 -9.48 -0.54
C ASN A 22 0.33 -8.01 -0.63
N VAL A 23 0.75 -7.31 -1.68
CA VAL A 23 0.50 -5.87 -1.80
C VAL A 23 -0.98 -5.51 -1.74
N VAL A 24 -1.88 -6.37 -2.25
CA VAL A 24 -3.32 -6.10 -2.19
C VAL A 24 -3.80 -6.03 -0.74
N LYS A 25 -3.47 -7.05 0.05
CA LYS A 25 -3.90 -7.13 1.46
C LYS A 25 -3.14 -6.18 2.37
N ASP A 26 -1.84 -6.07 2.15
CA ASP A 26 -0.95 -5.37 3.07
C ASP A 26 -0.88 -3.87 2.80
N VAL A 27 -1.23 -3.44 1.58
CA VAL A 27 -1.12 -2.02 1.18
C VAL A 27 -2.42 -1.49 0.60
N ILE A 28 -2.98 -2.11 -0.45
CA ILE A 28 -4.12 -1.54 -1.18
C ILE A 28 -5.38 -1.49 -0.31
N GLU A 29 -5.70 -2.57 0.39
CA GLU A 29 -6.87 -2.65 1.27
C GLU A 29 -6.81 -1.59 2.40
N PRO A 30 -5.72 -1.50 3.21
CA PRO A 30 -5.60 -0.44 4.22
C PRO A 30 -5.61 0.97 3.63
N LEU A 31 -4.92 1.19 2.51
CA LEU A 31 -4.82 2.51 1.89
C LEU A 31 -6.19 3.00 1.40
N THR A 32 -6.96 2.12 0.75
CA THR A 32 -8.33 2.45 0.29
C THR A 32 -9.33 2.55 1.43
N ALA A 33 -9.14 1.80 2.52
CA ALA A 33 -9.95 1.95 3.73
C ALA A 33 -9.74 3.33 4.40
N LYS A 34 -8.51 3.84 4.44
CA LYS A 34 -8.18 5.13 5.06
C LYS A 34 -8.47 6.33 4.16
N LEU A 35 -8.03 6.30 2.91
CA LEU A 35 -8.08 7.44 1.99
C LEU A 35 -9.28 7.38 1.02
N GLY A 36 -10.08 6.32 1.08
CA GLY A 36 -11.10 6.03 0.08
C GLY A 36 -10.50 5.61 -1.26
N GLY A 37 -11.32 5.65 -2.32
CA GLY A 37 -10.88 5.29 -3.66
C GLY A 37 -11.03 3.80 -3.98
N GLN A 38 -10.29 3.34 -4.98
CA GLN A 38 -10.43 1.98 -5.53
C GLN A 38 -9.07 1.42 -5.94
N GLY A 39 -8.87 0.14 -5.70
CA GLY A 39 -7.66 -0.57 -6.10
C GLY A 39 -7.85 -2.08 -6.10
N GLY A 40 -6.89 -2.78 -6.71
CA GLY A 40 -6.89 -4.23 -6.79
C GLY A 40 -5.74 -4.77 -7.63
N GLY A 41 -5.69 -6.09 -7.76
CA GLY A 41 -4.67 -6.80 -8.52
C GLY A 41 -4.33 -8.15 -7.91
N HIS A 42 -3.06 -8.52 -8.01
CA HIS A 42 -2.47 -9.73 -7.45
C HIS A 42 -1.44 -9.38 -6.37
N ALA A 43 -1.07 -10.36 -5.55
CA ALA A 43 -0.08 -10.19 -4.47
C ALA A 43 1.23 -9.51 -4.93
N ALA A 44 1.66 -9.79 -6.16
CA ALA A 44 2.89 -9.27 -6.76
C ALA A 44 2.72 -7.98 -7.58
N ALA A 45 1.48 -7.61 -7.90
CA ALA A 45 1.20 -6.56 -8.87
C ALA A 45 -0.19 -5.99 -8.65
N ALA A 46 -0.27 -4.73 -8.23
CA ALA A 46 -1.53 -4.08 -7.93
C ALA A 46 -1.53 -2.63 -8.38
N ARG A 47 -2.73 -2.05 -8.49
CA ARG A 47 -2.92 -0.64 -8.77
C ARG A 47 -3.96 -0.07 -7.80
N VAL A 48 -3.78 1.17 -7.40
CA VAL A 48 -4.72 1.90 -6.56
C VAL A 48 -4.83 3.35 -7.00
N ARG A 49 -6.04 3.88 -6.92
CA ARG A 49 -6.36 5.28 -7.17
C ARG A 49 -7.12 5.84 -5.97
N VAL A 50 -6.55 6.86 -5.33
CA VAL A 50 -7.12 7.49 -4.13
C VAL A 50 -7.21 9.02 -4.28
N PRO A 51 -8.24 9.67 -3.71
CA PRO A 51 -8.43 11.13 -3.77
C PRO A 51 -7.59 11.86 -2.70
N ALA A 52 -6.27 11.62 -2.67
CA ALA A 52 -5.34 12.22 -1.72
C ALA A 52 -4.07 12.74 -2.42
N ALA A 53 -3.35 13.64 -1.74
CA ALA A 53 -2.14 14.23 -2.27
C ALA A 53 -0.98 13.22 -2.34
N PHE A 54 -0.06 13.41 -3.29
CA PHE A 54 1.05 12.49 -3.53
C PHE A 54 1.86 12.18 -2.26
N ASP A 55 2.25 13.21 -1.51
CA ASP A 55 3.10 13.05 -0.31
C ASP A 55 2.42 12.18 0.77
N GLU A 56 1.12 12.42 0.99
CA GLU A 56 0.30 11.64 1.94
C GLU A 56 0.20 10.17 1.49
N VAL A 57 -0.08 9.94 0.21
CA VAL A 57 -0.22 8.60 -0.34
C VAL A 57 1.09 7.83 -0.28
N VAL A 58 2.21 8.46 -0.66
CA VAL A 58 3.53 7.82 -0.63
C VAL A 58 3.97 7.53 0.80
N SER A 59 3.79 8.47 1.73
CA SER A 59 4.10 8.25 3.15
C SER A 59 3.33 7.05 3.70
N ARG A 60 2.02 6.98 3.43
CA ARG A 60 1.18 5.87 3.88
C ARG A 60 1.59 4.54 3.25
N CYS A 61 1.97 4.54 1.97
CA CYS A 61 2.46 3.33 1.31
C CYS A 61 3.77 2.82 1.93
N LEU A 62 4.71 3.72 2.24
CA LEU A 62 5.98 3.36 2.88
C LEU A 62 5.79 2.81 4.28
N GLU A 63 4.89 3.41 5.06
CA GLU A 63 4.45 2.91 6.36
C GLU A 63 3.93 1.47 6.27
N LEU A 64 2.92 1.24 5.42
CA LEU A 64 2.28 -0.08 5.26
C LEU A 64 3.29 -1.14 4.77
N LEU A 65 4.15 -0.78 3.83
CA LEU A 65 5.24 -1.64 3.38
C LEU A 65 6.27 -1.91 4.49
N GLY A 66 6.63 -0.89 5.28
CA GLY A 66 7.52 -1.03 6.42
C GLY A 66 6.99 -2.05 7.43
N TYR A 67 5.69 -2.00 7.72
CA TYR A 67 5.03 -2.99 8.58
C TYR A 67 5.05 -4.40 7.94
N ALA A 68 4.63 -4.51 6.68
CA ALA A 68 4.60 -5.79 5.96
C ALA A 68 5.98 -6.46 5.83
N LEU A 69 7.05 -5.67 5.77
CA LEU A 69 8.44 -6.14 5.72
C LEU A 69 9.07 -6.35 7.10
N GLY A 70 8.30 -6.20 8.20
CA GLY A 70 8.77 -6.42 9.56
C GLY A 70 9.63 -5.30 10.15
N SER A 71 9.64 -4.11 9.54
CA SER A 71 10.32 -2.92 10.08
C SER A 71 9.58 -2.29 11.25
N HIS A 72 8.29 -2.64 11.44
CA HIS A 72 7.47 -2.18 12.55
C HIS A 72 6.83 -3.37 13.29
N VAL A 73 6.87 -3.33 14.63
CA VAL A 73 6.39 -4.42 15.50
C VAL A 73 4.86 -4.39 15.71
N ARG A 74 4.19 -3.28 15.37
CA ARG A 74 2.76 -3.09 15.59
C ARG A 74 2.02 -2.72 14.30
N PRO A 75 0.76 -3.18 14.10
CA PRO A 75 -0.08 -2.75 12.99
C PRO A 75 -0.19 -1.23 12.95
N ILE A 76 -0.26 -0.66 11.75
CA ILE A 76 -0.37 0.79 11.64
C ILE A 76 -1.82 1.20 11.82
N GLU A 77 -2.13 1.64 13.04
CA GLU A 77 -3.44 2.10 13.45
C GLU A 77 -3.68 3.52 12.91
N ASP A 78 -4.76 3.67 12.17
CA ASP A 78 -5.26 4.96 11.75
C ASP A 78 -6.04 5.59 12.91
N GLN A 79 -5.40 6.49 13.67
CA GLN A 79 -6.12 7.38 14.60
C GLN A 79 -6.97 8.41 13.86
#